data_AF-A0A1H2RDZ1-F1
#
_entry.id   AF-A0A1H2RDZ1-F1
#
_cell.length_a   1.000
_cell.length_b   1.000
_cell.length_c   1.000
_cell.angle_alpha   90.00
_cell.angle_beta   90.00
_cell.angle_gamma   90.00
#
_symmetry.space_group_name_H-M   'P 1'
#
loop_
_entity.id
_entity.type
_entity.pdbx_description
1 polymer ?
#
loop_
_entity_poly.entity_id
_entity_poly.type
_entity_poly.pdbx_seq_one_letter_code
_entity_poly.pdbx_strand_id
1 'polypeptide(L)' 'MAWMTLMDHDLLSARLDTDDQSLLLEINDGGFSPEYVTIRLGREDVELLEEAIRQYKDITKK' A
#
# COMPACT_ATOMS: atom_id res chain seq x y z
N MET A 1 8.10 -1.13 -15.08
CA MET A 1 8.05 -1.59 -13.69
C MET A 1 8.66 -0.53 -12.78
N ALA A 2 7.90 0.55 -12.57
CA ALA A 2 8.23 1.57 -11.58
C ALA A 2 7.32 1.35 -10.38
N TRP A 3 7.87 0.77 -9.31
CA TRP A 3 7.14 0.61 -8.05
C TRP A 3 7.14 1.94 -7.29
N MET A 4 5.96 2.41 -6.92
CA MET A 4 5.76 3.58 -6.09
C MET A 4 5.36 3.16 -4.67
N THR A 5 6.14 3.55 -3.67
CA THR A 5 5.80 3.29 -2.27
C THR A 5 4.71 4.25 -1.81
N LEU A 6 3.53 3.73 -1.50
CA LEU A 6 2.39 4.50 -0.99
C LEU A 6 2.45 4.63 0.53
N MET A 7 2.77 3.53 1.21
CA MET A 7 2.86 3.44 2.67
C MET A 7 4.06 2.59 3.03
N ASP A 8 4.78 3.02 4.05
CA ASP A 8 5.85 2.27 4.68
C ASP A 8 5.73 2.52 6.18
N HIS A 9 5.16 1.56 6.88
CA HIS A 9 4.88 1.59 8.30
C HIS A 9 5.35 0.27 8.92
N ASP A 10 5.75 0.27 10.19
CA ASP A 10 6.42 -0.86 10.85
C ASP A 10 5.77 -2.23 10.61
N LEU A 11 4.43 -2.26 10.59
CA LEU A 11 3.65 -3.49 10.42
C LEU A 11 2.99 -3.64 9.04
N LEU A 12 3.10 -2.63 8.16
CA LEU A 12 2.42 -2.62 6.87
C LEU A 12 3.18 -1.75 5.85
N SER A 13 3.59 -2.33 4.73
CA SER A 13 4.06 -1.58 3.57
C SER A 13 3.19 -1.83 2.34
N ALA A 14 2.99 -0.78 1.54
CA ALA A 14 2.14 -0.80 0.35
C ALA A 14 2.90 -0.18 -0.83
N ARG A 15 3.04 -0.94 -1.91
CA ARG A 15 3.73 -0.54 -3.14
C ARG A 15 2.83 -0.73 -4.34
N LEU A 16 2.68 0.30 -5.16
CA LEU A 16 1.88 0.27 -6.37
C LEU A 16 2.77 0.15 -7.61
N ASP A 17 2.46 -0.79 -8.50
CA ASP A 17 2.95 -0.78 -9.87
C ASP A 17 1.96 0.01 -10.73
N THR A 18 2.39 1.18 -11.20
CA THR A 18 1.56 2.06 -12.04
C THR A 18 1.43 1.56 -13.47
N ASP A 19 2.30 0.65 -13.93
CA ASP A 19 2.26 0.07 -15.27
C ASP A 19 1.28 -1.11 -15.33
N ASP A 20 1.27 -2.00 -14.31
CA ASP A 20 0.39 -3.19 -14.23
C ASP A 20 -0.88 -2.96 -13.37
N GLN A 21 -1.02 -1.78 -12.76
CA GLN A 21 -2.11 -1.42 -11.86
C GLN A 21 -2.29 -2.41 -10.71
N SER A 22 -1.16 -2.86 -10.16
CA SER A 22 -1.09 -3.89 -9.13
C SER A 22 -0.57 -3.28 -7.83
N LEU A 23 -1.28 -3.48 -6.72
CA LEU A 23 -0.83 -3.11 -5.39
C LEU A 23 -0.25 -4.35 -4.70
N LEU A 24 0.98 -4.24 -4.23
CA LEU A 24 1.62 -5.18 -3.32
C LEU A 24 1.51 -4.65 -1.90
N LEU A 25 0.89 -5.44 -1.03
CA LEU A 25 0.86 -5.24 0.41
C LEU A 25 1.79 -6.24 1.07
N GLU A 26 2.69 -5.74 1.90
CA GLU A 26 3.50 -6.54 2.83
C GLU A 26 2.97 -6.26 4.23
N ILE A 27 2.45 -7.30 4.87
CA ILE A 27 1.89 -7.24 6.23
C ILE A 27 2.91 -7.91 7.14
N ASN A 28 3.42 -7.14 8.09
CA ASN A 28 4.38 -7.62 9.07
C ASN A 28 3.72 -7.59 10.45
N ASP A 29 3.02 -8.66 10.81
CA ASP A 29 2.26 -8.78 12.05
C ASP A 29 3.13 -9.17 13.27
N GLY A 30 4.46 -9.16 13.11
CA GLY A 30 5.42 -9.61 14.13
C GLY A 30 5.61 -11.13 14.17
N GLY A 31 5.06 -11.86 13.20
CA GLY A 31 5.31 -13.28 12.98
C GLY A 31 6.72 -13.60 12.46
N PHE A 32 6.97 -14.87 12.14
CA PHE A 32 8.26 -15.33 11.65
C PHE A 32 8.61 -14.85 10.23
N SER A 33 7.60 -14.48 9.44
CA SER A 33 7.76 -13.97 8.08
C SER A 33 6.62 -13.03 7.71
N PRO A 34 6.88 -11.95 6.95
CA PRO A 34 5.82 -11.10 6.42
C PRO A 34 4.89 -11.87 5.48
N GLU A 35 3.61 -11.50 5.48
CA GLU A 35 2.63 -11.96 4.50
C GLU A 35 2.57 -10.99 3.32
N TYR A 36 2.49 -11.52 2.11
CA TYR A 36 2.42 -10.74 0.89
C TYR A 36 1.08 -10.94 0.18
N VAL A 37 0.39 -9.84 -0.09
CA VAL A 37 -0.89 -9.84 -0.81
C VAL A 37 -0.76 -8.95 -2.04
N THR A 38 -1.12 -9.48 -3.21
CA THR A 38 -1.19 -8.70 -4.45
C THR A 38 -2.64 -8.48 -4.83
N ILE A 39 -3.02 -7.23 -5.06
CA ILE A 39 -4.36 -6.81 -5.44
C ILE A 39 -4.25 -6.12 -6.80
N ARG A 40 -5.01 -6.59 -7.80
CA ARG A 40 -5.21 -5.84 -9.04
C ARG A 40 -6.23 -4.74 -8.78
N LEU A 41 -5.87 -3.50 -9.09
CA LEU A 41 -6.71 -2.32 -8.88
C LEU A 41 -7.11 -1.75 -10.25
N GLY A 42 -8.37 -1.31 -10.37
CA GLY A 42 -8.75 -0.43 -11.46
C GLY A 42 -8.08 0.93 -11.28
N ARG A 43 -7.99 1.71 -12.37
CA ARG A 43 -7.40 3.06 -12.31
C ARG A 43 -8.10 3.97 -11.30
N GLU A 44 -9.43 3.86 -11.19
CA GLU A 44 -10.25 4.63 -10.24
C GLU A 44 -10.02 4.18 -8.79
N ASP A 45 -9.76 2.89 -8.56
CA ASP A 45 -9.50 2.35 -7.21
C ASP A 45 -8.15 2.79 -6.66
N VAL A 46 -7.16 3.00 -7.55
CA VAL A 46 -5.84 3.52 -7.17
C VAL A 46 -5.95 4.92 -6.58
N GLU A 47 -6.70 5.82 -7.22
CA GLU A 47 -6.88 7.20 -6.74
C GLU A 47 -7.57 7.23 -5.37
N LEU A 48 -8.60 6.40 -5.20
CA LEU A 48 -9.30 6.25 -3.92
C LEU A 48 -8.38 5.73 -2.80
N LEU A 49 -7.53 4.75 -3.12
CA LEU A 49 -6.56 4.19 -2.18
C LEU A 49 -5.52 5.23 -1.76
N GLU A 50 -4.97 5.99 -2.71
CA GLU A 50 -4.00 7.06 -2.41
C GLU A 50 -4.60 8.13 -1.48
N GLU A 51 -5.86 8.49 -1.71
CA GLU A 51 -6.56 9.44 -0.85
C GLU A 51 -6.78 8.89 0.56
N ALA A 52 -7.23 7.64 0.69
CA ALA A 52 -7.43 6.98 1.98
C ALA A 52 -6.13 6.89 2.80
N ILE A 53 -5.02 6.52 2.15
CA ILE A 53 -3.69 6.46 2.78
C ILE A 53 -3.24 7.85 3.25
N ARG A 54 -3.49 8.89 2.45
CA ARG A 54 -3.14 10.27 2.81
C ARG A 54 -3.91 10.74 4.04
N GLN A 55 -5.22 10.50 4.08
CA GLN A 55 -6.06 10.83 5.23
C GLN A 55 -5.61 10.09 6.50
N TYR A 56 -5.26 8.80 6.39
CA TYR A 56 -4.73 8.03 7.52
C TYR A 56 -3.43 8.63 8.09
N LYS A 57 -2.49 9.04 7.23
CA LYS A 57 -1.23 9.69 7.64
C LYS A 57 -1.46 11.03 8.35
N ASP A 58 -2.47 11.78 7.97
CA ASP A 58 -2.81 13.06 8.63
C ASP A 58 -3.45 12.85 10.00
N ILE A 59 -4.24 11.78 10.18
CA ILE A 59 -4.85 11.43 11.46
C ILE A 59 -3.80 10.92 12.47
N THR A 60 -2.83 10.14 12.02
CA THR A 60 -1.77 9.55 12.88
C THR A 60 -0.63 10.52 13.24
N LYS A 61 -0.56 11.69 12.59
CA LYS A 61 0.40 12.76 12.91
C LYS A 61 -0.05 13.72 14.04
N LYS A 62 -1.28 13.59 14.53
CA LYS A 62 -1.82 14.38 15.64
C LYS A 62 -1.66 13.66 16.97
#